data_AF-A0A382QIZ7-F1
#
_entry.id   AF-A0A382QIZ7-F1
#
_cell.length_a   1.000
_cell.length_b   1.000
_cell.length_c   1.000
_cell.angle_alpha   90.00
_cell.angle_beta   90.00
_cell.angle_gamma   90.00
#
_symmetry.space_group_name_H-M   'P 1'
#
loop_
_entity.id
_entity.type
_entity.pdbx_description
1 polymer ?
#
loop_
_entity_poly.entity_id
_entity_poly.type
_entity_poly.pdbx_seq_one_letter_code
_entity_poly.pdbx_strand_id
1 'polypeptide(L)' 'GSGFIVIGTIVLFHIADDVYEDGKINLEKLRPVGRLAGNNYIRTSDQFEIVRKIKPE' A
#
# COMPACT_ATOMS: atom_id res chain seq x y z
N GLY A 1 -0.25 -28.29 -5.13
CA GLY A 1 -0.38 -27.16 -4.18
C GLY A 1 -1.84 -26.97 -3.85
N SER A 2 -2.18 -26.87 -2.57
CA SER A 2 -3.53 -26.61 -2.07
C SER A 2 -3.65 -25.14 -1.66
N GLY A 3 -3.89 -24.27 -2.62
CA GLY A 3 -4.14 -22.85 -2.37
C GLY A 3 -5.62 -22.58 -2.20
N PHE A 4 -5.97 -21.65 -1.33
CA PHE A 4 -7.34 -21.14 -1.19
C PHE A 4 -7.36 -19.66 -1.51
N ILE A 5 -8.45 -19.21 -2.11
CA ILE A 5 -8.74 -17.79 -2.32
C ILE A 5 -9.84 -17.41 -1.33
N VAL A 6 -9.60 -16.34 -0.57
CA VAL A 6 -10.56 -15.77 0.37
C VAL A 6 -10.96 -14.40 -0.13
N ILE A 7 -12.27 -14.17 -0.28
CA ILE A 7 -12.85 -12.89 -0.73
C ILE A 7 -13.74 -12.37 0.40
N GLY A 8 -13.55 -11.11 0.78
CA GLY A 8 -14.33 -10.45 1.82
C GLY A 8 -14.57 -8.98 1.49
N THR A 9 -15.58 -8.40 2.14
CA THR A 9 -15.93 -6.98 2.03
C THR A 9 -15.32 -6.22 3.21
N ILE A 10 -14.64 -5.11 2.94
CA ILE A 10 -14.12 -4.23 4.00
C ILE A 10 -15.30 -3.46 4.60
N VAL A 11 -15.48 -3.57 5.91
CA VAL A 11 -16.58 -2.90 6.65
C VAL A 11 -16.12 -1.70 7.48
N LEU A 12 -14.86 -1.69 7.91
CA LEU A 12 -14.28 -0.66 8.77
C LEU A 12 -12.76 -0.66 8.66
N PHE A 13 -12.14 0.50 8.82
CA PHE A 13 -10.70 0.65 9.03
C PHE A 13 -10.43 1.21 10.42
N HIS A 14 -9.39 0.69 11.08
CA HIS A 14 -8.79 1.32 12.25
C HIS A 14 -7.44 1.88 11.81
N ILE A 15 -7.28 3.19 11.87
CA ILE A 15 -6.08 3.90 11.42
C ILE A 15 -5.61 4.78 12.58
N ALA A 16 -4.30 4.80 12.84
CA ALA A 16 -3.74 5.70 13.82
C ALA A 16 -3.84 7.15 13.33
N ASP A 17 -4.26 8.07 14.20
CA ASP A 17 -4.55 9.46 13.83
C ASP A 17 -3.34 10.16 13.21
N ASP A 18 -2.12 9.83 13.64
CA ASP A 18 -0.90 10.41 13.11
C ASP A 18 -0.60 9.97 11.67
N VAL A 19 -1.04 8.78 11.28
CA VAL A 19 -0.83 8.19 9.94
C VAL A 19 -1.82 8.73 8.91
N TYR A 20 -2.98 9.23 9.33
CA TYR A 20 -4.02 9.73 8.43
C TYR A 20 -3.92 11.25 8.23
N GLU A 21 -3.88 11.69 6.98
CA GLU A 21 -3.71 13.10 6.63
C GLU A 21 -4.53 13.42 5.37
N ASP A 22 -5.54 14.29 5.49
CA ASP A 22 -6.37 14.79 4.38
C ASP A 22 -6.93 13.70 3.44
N GLY A 23 -7.49 12.64 4.01
CA GLY A 23 -8.04 11.55 3.21
C GLY A 23 -7.01 10.54 2.71
N LYS A 24 -5.73 10.72 3.05
CA LYS A 24 -4.61 9.90 2.60
C LYS A 24 -3.86 9.28 3.77
N ILE A 25 -3.12 8.23 3.46
CA ILE A 25 -2.21 7.57 4.40
C ILE A 25 -0.81 8.12 4.17
N ASN A 26 -0.21 8.65 5.23
CA ASN A 26 1.18 9.06 5.23
C ASN A 26 2.09 7.83 5.33
N LEU A 27 2.68 7.44 4.20
CA LEU A 27 3.50 6.22 4.10
C LEU A 27 4.79 6.30 4.93
N GLU A 28 5.35 7.50 5.12
CA GLU A 28 6.53 7.71 5.96
C GLU A 28 6.25 7.42 7.43
N LYS A 29 5.03 7.73 7.90
CA LYS A 29 4.61 7.39 9.27
C LYS A 29 4.17 5.93 9.40
N LEU A 30 3.45 5.41 8.41
CA LEU A 30 3.00 4.01 8.40
C LEU A 30 4.16 3.01 8.37
N ARG A 31 5.26 3.32 7.65
CA ARG A 31 6.45 2.48 7.48
C ARG A 31 6.14 1.01 7.12
N PRO A 32 5.32 0.76 6.09
CA PRO A 32 4.96 -0.61 5.70
C PRO A 32 6.19 -1.41 5.23
N VAL A 33 6.06 -2.74 5.26
CA VAL A 33 7.09 -3.68 4.77
C VAL A 33 6.51 -4.57 3.68
N GLY A 34 7.22 -4.66 2.55
CA GLY A 34 6.90 -5.58 1.47
C GLY A 34 7.66 -6.89 1.62
N ARG A 35 7.05 -8.02 1.26
CA ARG A 35 7.69 -9.34 1.23
C ARG A 35 8.28 -9.64 -0.14
N LEU A 36 9.52 -10.14 -0.18
CA LEU A 36 10.17 -10.67 -1.38
C LEU A 36 10.45 -12.17 -1.25
N ALA A 37 11.06 -12.74 -2.31
CA ALA A 37 11.51 -14.12 -2.33
C ALA A 37 12.49 -14.43 -1.20
N GLY A 38 12.40 -15.65 -0.67
CA GLY A 38 13.21 -16.08 0.46
C GLY A 38 12.92 -15.25 1.71
N ASN A 39 14.00 -14.79 2.35
CA ASN A 39 13.96 -14.00 3.60
C ASN A 39 14.09 -12.49 3.37
N ASN A 40 13.93 -12.03 2.12
CA ASN A 40 14.14 -10.63 1.77
C ASN A 40 12.85 -9.81 1.96
N TYR A 41 13.02 -8.54 2.34
CA TYR A 41 11.96 -7.56 2.56
C TYR A 41 12.36 -6.19 2.04
N ILE A 42 11.38 -5.35 1.74
CA ILE A 42 11.58 -3.97 1.25
C ILE A 42 10.82 -2.95 2.10
N ARG A 43 11.31 -1.71 2.08
CA ARG A 43 10.64 -0.51 2.61
C ARG A 43 10.08 0.33 1.46
N THR A 44 9.15 1.21 1.76
CA THR A 44 8.59 2.19 0.80
C THR A 44 9.39 3.49 0.73
N SER A 45 10.70 3.43 0.98
CA SER A 45 11.55 4.63 1.08
C SER A 45 12.00 5.20 -0.26
N ASP A 46 11.86 4.45 -1.36
CA ASP A 46 12.23 4.87 -2.71
C ASP A 46 10.96 5.08 -3.55
N GLN A 47 10.36 6.27 -3.41
CA GLN A 47 9.10 6.64 -4.08
C GLN A 47 9.37 7.59 -5.26
N PHE A 48 8.69 7.36 -6.37
CA PHE A 48 8.73 8.23 -7.54
C PHE A 48 7.33 8.43 -8.10
N GLU A 49 7.09 9.58 -8.71
CA GLU A 49 5.80 9.94 -9.29
C GLU A 49 5.78 9.68 -10.81
N ILE A 50 4.72 9.04 -11.30
CA ILE A 50 4.41 8.95 -12.73
C ILE A 50 3.00 9.46 -12.95
N VAL A 51 2.89 10.59 -13.63
CA VAL A 51 1.59 11.10 -14.09
C VAL A 51 1.10 10.27 -15.27
N ARG A 52 -0.12 9.76 -15.17
CA ARG A 52 -0.77 9.02 -16.27
C ARG A 52 -0.93 9.96 -17.47
N LYS A 53 -0.25 9.66 -18.58
CA LYS A 53 -0.48 10.33 -19.86
C LYS A 53 -1.82 9.87 -20.44
N ILE A 54 -2.82 10.74 -20.43
CA ILE A 54 -4.08 10.53 -21.13
C ILE A 54 -3.83 10.90 -22.60
N LYS A 55 -4.17 10.01 -23.53
CA LYS A 55 -4.06 10.33 -24.96
C LYS A 55 -5.09 11.43 -25.28
N PRO A 56 -4.72 12.56 -25.89
CA PRO A 56 -5.70 13.51 -26.43
C PRO A 56 -6.54 12.81 -27.51
N GLU A 57 -7.82 13.20 -27.65
CA GLU A 57 -8.65 12.76 -28.78
C GLU A 57 -8.06 13.19 -30.13
#